data_AF-A0A061GWM0-F1
#
_entry.id   AF-A0A061GWM0-F1
#
_cell.length_a   1.000
_cell.length_b   1.000
_cell.length_c   1.000
_cell.angle_alpha   90.00
_cell.angle_beta   90.00
_cell.angle_gamma   90.00
#
_symmetry.space_group_name_H-M   'P 1'
#
loop_
_entity.id
_entity.type
_entity.pdbx_description
1 polymer ?
#
loop_
_entity_poly.entity_id
_entity_poly.type
_entity_poly.pdbx_seq_one_letter_code
_entity_poly.pdbx_strand_id
1 'polypeptide(L)'
;MVKPSLHLPKSSSSWVHNAVSSLTDMIKHYHIDGIDIDYEHFSTSPELFAECIGQLITSLKRSGTISFASIAPYEDDTVKSHYLALWRKYGQVIDYVNFQFYAYDNVSVPQLITNFKMQASNYGGGQLLASFQSDGGGGLRPSDGYFEACNELKDQGKLGGIFIWCADESKGNKFQYEKKSQDLLAA
;
A
#
# COMPACT_ATOMS: atom_id res chain seq x y z
N MET A 1 -11.81 -13.08 7.49
CA MET A 1 -11.97 -11.91 6.60
C MET A 1 -11.88 -12.42 5.16
N VAL A 2 -12.80 -12.04 4.27
CA VAL A 2 -12.68 -12.39 2.84
C VAL A 2 -11.61 -11.48 2.26
N LYS A 3 -10.50 -12.05 1.81
CA LYS A 3 -9.44 -11.29 1.15
C LYS A 3 -9.93 -10.83 -0.23
N PRO A 4 -9.75 -9.55 -0.59
CA PRO A 4 -10.22 -9.01 -1.86
C PRO A 4 -9.56 -9.74 -3.05
N SER A 5 -10.40 -10.14 -4.00
CA SER A 5 -10.00 -10.90 -5.19
C SER A 5 -10.46 -10.18 -6.45
N LEU A 6 -9.58 -9.97 -7.41
CA LEU A 6 -9.99 -9.47 -8.72
C LEU A 6 -10.36 -10.67 -9.61
N HIS A 7 -11.67 -10.86 -9.80
CA HIS A 7 -12.20 -11.87 -10.70
C HIS A 7 -12.17 -11.39 -12.16
N LEU A 8 -12.06 -12.35 -13.09
CA LEU A 8 -12.03 -12.10 -14.54
C LEU A 8 -13.21 -11.19 -14.96
N PRO A 9 -12.92 -9.98 -15.47
CA PRO A 9 -13.99 -9.13 -15.99
C PRO A 9 -14.50 -9.66 -17.32
N LYS A 10 -15.77 -9.37 -17.66
CA LYS A 10 -16.32 -9.66 -19.00
C LYS A 10 -15.50 -8.99 -20.12
N SER A 11 -14.98 -7.79 -19.83
CA SER A 11 -13.93 -7.10 -20.59
C SER A 11 -13.25 -6.08 -19.68
N SER A 12 -12.00 -5.71 -19.97
CA SER A 12 -11.31 -4.63 -19.24
C SER A 12 -12.10 -3.31 -19.29
N SER A 13 -12.63 -2.96 -20.46
CA SER A 13 -13.43 -1.74 -20.64
C SER A 13 -14.71 -1.69 -19.78
N SER A 14 -15.46 -2.80 -19.71
CA SER A 14 -16.69 -2.86 -18.92
C SER A 14 -16.39 -2.80 -17.42
N TRP A 15 -15.31 -3.46 -16.98
CA TRP A 15 -14.88 -3.40 -15.59
C TRP A 15 -14.45 -2.01 -15.18
N VAL A 16 -13.60 -1.35 -15.98
CA VAL A 16 -13.13 0.01 -15.71
C VAL A 16 -14.32 0.98 -15.66
N HIS A 17 -15.23 0.91 -16.63
CA HIS A 17 -16.42 1.77 -16.65
C HIS A 17 -17.27 1.60 -15.37
N ASN A 18 -17.56 0.34 -15.01
CA ASN A 18 -18.37 0.04 -13.83
C ASN A 18 -17.67 0.51 -12.54
N ALA A 19 -16.38 0.23 -12.39
CA ALA A 19 -15.58 0.61 -11.23
C ALA A 19 -15.48 2.13 -11.09
N VAL A 20 -15.19 2.85 -12.19
CA VAL A 20 -15.13 4.32 -12.18
C VAL A 20 -16.49 4.90 -11.76
N SER A 21 -17.59 4.40 -12.32
CA SER A 21 -18.93 4.89 -11.99
C SER A 21 -19.27 4.65 -10.51
N SER A 22 -19.17 3.40 -10.05
CA SER A 22 -19.59 3.05 -8.69
C SER A 22 -18.70 3.69 -7.62
N LEU A 23 -17.38 3.73 -7.85
CA LEU A 23 -16.45 4.37 -6.92
C LEU A 23 -16.65 5.88 -6.92
N THR A 24 -16.93 6.53 -8.06
CA THR A 24 -17.23 7.97 -8.08
C THR A 24 -18.44 8.30 -7.20
N ASP A 25 -19.49 7.49 -7.25
CA ASP A 25 -20.68 7.70 -6.44
C ASP A 25 -20.37 7.54 -4.94
N MET A 26 -19.66 6.47 -4.56
CA MET A 26 -19.21 6.26 -3.18
C MET A 26 -18.31 7.40 -2.68
N ILE A 27 -17.32 7.79 -3.48
CA ILE A 27 -16.34 8.81 -3.14
C ILE A 27 -17.03 10.15 -2.86
N LYS A 28 -17.97 10.55 -3.72
CA LYS A 28 -18.76 11.78 -3.51
C LYS A 28 -19.67 11.69 -2.31
N HIS A 29 -20.30 10.54 -2.08
CA HIS A 29 -21.23 10.34 -0.97
C HIS A 29 -20.54 10.39 0.39
N TYR A 30 -19.36 9.77 0.51
CA TYR A 30 -18.61 9.67 1.76
C TYR A 30 -17.51 10.72 1.91
N HIS A 31 -17.38 11.66 0.96
CA HIS A 31 -16.35 12.69 0.95
C HIS A 31 -14.92 12.12 1.05
N ILE A 32 -14.64 11.09 0.26
CA ILE A 32 -13.35 10.40 0.26
C ILE A 32 -12.35 11.14 -0.64
N ASP A 33 -11.10 11.28 -0.20
CA ASP A 33 -10.07 12.04 -0.92
C ASP A 33 -9.24 11.20 -1.92
N GLY A 34 -9.23 9.88 -1.77
CA GLY A 34 -8.32 8.97 -2.46
C GLY A 34 -8.77 7.52 -2.42
N ILE A 35 -8.03 6.65 -3.11
CA ILE A 35 -8.24 5.20 -3.07
C ILE A 35 -6.93 4.45 -2.80
N ASP A 36 -7.06 3.26 -2.22
CA ASP A 36 -5.95 2.32 -2.05
C ASP A 36 -6.28 1.01 -2.78
N ILE A 37 -5.29 0.41 -3.44
CA ILE A 37 -5.44 -0.86 -4.14
C ILE A 37 -4.79 -1.96 -3.30
N ASP A 38 -5.63 -2.84 -2.76
CA ASP A 38 -5.24 -3.90 -1.82
C ASP A 38 -5.78 -5.28 -2.23
N TYR A 39 -5.82 -5.59 -3.53
CA TYR A 39 -6.12 -6.95 -3.99
C TYR A 39 -4.97 -7.90 -3.66
N GLU A 40 -5.27 -9.06 -3.07
CA GLU A 40 -4.27 -10.07 -2.67
C GLU A 40 -4.46 -11.42 -3.40
N HIS A 41 -5.56 -11.56 -4.14
CA HIS A 41 -5.89 -12.76 -4.89
C HIS A 41 -6.23 -12.42 -6.34
N PHE A 42 -5.66 -13.21 -7.25
CA PHE A 42 -5.68 -12.89 -8.67
C PHE A 42 -6.14 -14.11 -9.48
N SER A 43 -7.22 -13.93 -10.23
CA SER A 43 -7.61 -14.86 -11.30
C SER A 43 -7.33 -14.29 -12.70
N THR A 44 -6.55 -13.22 -12.77
CA THR A 44 -6.22 -12.45 -13.97
C THR A 44 -4.72 -12.51 -14.21
N SER A 45 -4.24 -12.15 -15.41
CA SER A 45 -2.80 -11.95 -15.61
C SER A 45 -2.34 -10.63 -14.99
N PRO A 46 -1.05 -10.48 -14.66
CA PRO A 46 -0.46 -9.21 -14.21
C PRO A 46 -0.77 -8.04 -15.15
N GLU A 47 -0.76 -8.27 -16.46
CA GLU A 47 -1.04 -7.25 -17.47
C GLU A 47 -2.50 -6.81 -17.44
N LEU A 48 -3.44 -7.75 -17.35
CA LEU A 48 -4.86 -7.41 -17.29
C LEU A 48 -5.21 -6.69 -15.99
N PHE A 49 -4.61 -7.09 -14.86
CA PHE A 49 -4.71 -6.37 -13.59
C PHE A 49 -4.18 -4.94 -13.73
N ALA A 50 -2.96 -4.79 -14.26
CA ALA A 50 -2.33 -3.49 -14.46
C ALA A 50 -3.18 -2.57 -15.34
N GLU A 51 -3.78 -3.10 -16.42
CA GLU A 51 -4.70 -2.33 -17.27
C GLU A 51 -5.94 -1.85 -16.52
N CYS A 52 -6.64 -2.76 -15.86
CA CYS A 52 -7.88 -2.44 -15.17
C CYS A 52 -7.66 -1.40 -14.08
N ILE A 53 -6.69 -1.64 -13.19
CA ILE A 53 -6.40 -0.74 -12.07
C ILE A 53 -5.78 0.58 -12.54
N GLY A 54 -4.83 0.53 -13.48
CA GLY A 54 -4.17 1.71 -14.00
C GLY A 54 -5.14 2.67 -14.69
N GLN A 55 -6.06 2.16 -15.50
CA GLN A 55 -7.10 2.96 -16.14
C GLN A 55 -8.12 3.51 -15.14
N LEU A 56 -8.47 2.74 -14.10
CA LEU A 56 -9.33 3.21 -13.01
C LEU A 56 -8.71 4.42 -12.31
N ILE A 57 -7.47 4.29 -11.80
CA ILE A 57 -6.77 5.37 -11.08
C ILE A 57 -6.62 6.60 -11.98
N THR A 58 -6.16 6.39 -13.23
CA THR A 58 -5.99 7.46 -14.20
C THR A 58 -7.29 8.21 -14.46
N SER A 59 -8.41 7.50 -14.59
CA SER A 59 -9.72 8.11 -14.85
C SER A 59 -10.19 8.94 -13.67
N LEU A 60 -10.10 8.40 -12.44
CA LEU A 60 -10.52 9.09 -11.22
C LEU A 60 -9.66 10.33 -10.92
N LYS A 61 -8.34 10.28 -11.17
CA LYS A 61 -7.47 11.45 -11.03
C LYS A 61 -7.76 12.51 -12.10
N ARG A 62 -7.92 12.10 -13.37
CA ARG A 62 -8.20 13.04 -14.47
C ARG A 62 -9.54 13.77 -14.31
N SER A 63 -10.54 13.11 -13.74
CA SER A 63 -11.84 13.75 -13.45
C SER A 63 -11.81 14.65 -12.21
N GLY A 64 -10.72 14.64 -11.42
CA GLY A 64 -10.65 15.30 -10.12
C GLY A 64 -11.52 14.64 -9.06
N THR A 65 -11.94 13.39 -9.26
CA THR A 65 -12.74 12.64 -8.27
C THR A 65 -11.90 12.27 -7.05
N ILE A 66 -10.61 11.99 -7.25
CA ILE A 66 -9.65 11.73 -6.19
C ILE A 66 -8.42 12.64 -6.35
N SER A 67 -7.78 12.93 -5.23
CA SER A 67 -6.54 13.69 -5.16
C SER A 67 -5.29 12.79 -5.15
N PHE A 68 -5.38 11.62 -4.51
CA PHE A 68 -4.28 10.67 -4.42
C PHE A 68 -4.74 9.20 -4.59
N ALA A 69 -3.79 8.33 -4.90
CA ALA A 69 -3.96 6.89 -4.92
C ALA A 69 -2.73 6.17 -4.36
N SER A 70 -2.95 5.03 -3.69
CA SER A 70 -1.90 4.16 -3.19
C SER A 70 -2.09 2.70 -3.62
N ILE A 71 -1.04 1.90 -3.47
CA ILE A 71 -1.07 0.44 -3.66
C ILE A 71 -0.49 -0.25 -2.42
N ALA A 72 -0.99 -1.43 -2.07
CA ALA A 72 -0.59 -2.18 -0.87
C ALA A 72 0.02 -3.58 -1.18
N PRO A 73 1.14 -3.67 -1.93
CA PRO A 73 1.79 -4.94 -2.23
C PRO A 73 2.50 -5.56 -1.01
N TYR A 74 2.80 -6.85 -1.10
CA TYR A 74 3.65 -7.56 -0.14
C TYR A 74 4.55 -8.61 -0.82
N GLU A 75 5.49 -9.21 -0.08
CA GLU A 75 6.43 -10.19 -0.61
C GLU A 75 5.76 -11.57 -0.82
N ASP A 76 5.08 -11.69 -1.94
CA ASP A 76 4.56 -12.94 -2.51
C ASP A 76 4.71 -12.89 -4.03
N ASP A 77 5.09 -13.98 -4.68
CA ASP A 77 5.40 -13.97 -6.12
C ASP A 77 4.19 -13.60 -7.00
N THR A 78 2.99 -14.02 -6.61
CA THR A 78 1.77 -13.67 -7.33
C THR A 78 1.44 -12.20 -7.11
N VAL A 79 1.40 -11.73 -5.87
CA VAL A 79 1.10 -10.32 -5.55
C VAL A 79 2.14 -9.39 -6.18
N LYS A 80 3.44 -9.69 -5.98
CA LYS A 80 4.56 -8.90 -6.50
C LYS A 80 4.51 -8.78 -8.01
N SER A 81 4.26 -9.87 -8.75
CA SER A 81 4.19 -9.81 -10.21
C SER A 81 3.09 -8.87 -10.71
N HIS A 82 1.91 -8.85 -10.06
CA HIS A 82 0.78 -7.99 -10.42
C HIS A 82 1.03 -6.52 -10.10
N TYR A 83 1.48 -6.20 -8.87
CA TYR A 83 1.74 -4.82 -8.48
C TYR A 83 2.97 -4.22 -9.18
N LEU A 84 3.99 -5.01 -9.51
CA LEU A 84 5.10 -4.52 -10.33
C LEU A 84 4.69 -4.28 -11.79
N ALA A 85 3.80 -5.10 -12.35
CA ALA A 85 3.24 -4.83 -13.67
C ALA A 85 2.44 -3.51 -13.68
N LEU A 86 1.62 -3.28 -12.64
CA LEU A 86 0.90 -2.03 -12.43
C LEU A 86 1.86 -0.85 -12.28
N TRP A 87 2.85 -0.94 -11.39
CA TRP A 87 3.80 0.14 -11.12
C TRP A 87 4.60 0.54 -12.36
N ARG A 88 5.13 -0.43 -13.11
CA ARG A 88 5.92 -0.17 -14.31
C ARG A 88 5.16 0.61 -15.39
N LYS A 89 3.83 0.44 -15.46
CA LYS A 89 2.99 1.04 -16.50
C LYS A 89 2.25 2.30 -16.04
N TYR A 90 1.88 2.35 -14.76
CA TYR A 90 0.99 3.37 -14.20
C TYR A 90 1.53 4.01 -12.90
N GLY A 91 2.79 3.78 -12.52
CA GLY A 91 3.40 4.36 -11.31
C GLY A 91 3.32 5.88 -11.25
N GLN A 92 3.29 6.58 -12.39
CA GLN A 92 3.15 8.03 -12.48
C GLN A 92 1.79 8.58 -11.99
N VAL A 93 0.77 7.74 -11.85
CA VAL A 93 -0.52 8.15 -11.28
C VAL A 93 -0.74 7.64 -9.85
N ILE A 94 0.24 6.96 -9.27
CA ILE A 94 0.20 6.38 -7.92
C ILE A 94 1.17 7.17 -7.04
N ASP A 95 0.70 7.66 -5.90
CA ASP A 95 1.46 8.57 -5.04
C ASP A 95 2.26 7.81 -3.98
N TYR A 96 1.65 6.78 -3.39
CA TYR A 96 2.22 6.04 -2.26
C TYR A 96 2.24 4.53 -2.51
N VAL A 97 3.27 3.89 -1.95
CA VAL A 97 3.37 2.42 -1.88
C VAL A 97 3.30 2.02 -0.41
N ASN A 98 2.15 1.51 -0.01
CA ASN A 98 1.86 0.98 1.31
C ASN A 98 2.34 -0.48 1.39
N PHE A 99 3.64 -0.72 1.19
CA PHE A 99 4.18 -2.08 1.19
C PHE A 99 3.97 -2.73 2.56
N GLN A 100 3.36 -3.91 2.60
CA GLN A 100 3.00 -4.60 3.84
C GLN A 100 4.20 -5.33 4.44
N PHE A 101 5.10 -4.61 5.12
CA PHE A 101 6.30 -5.19 5.74
C PHE A 101 6.00 -6.18 6.87
N TYR A 102 4.81 -6.10 7.45
CA TYR A 102 4.32 -7.07 8.45
C TYR A 102 3.97 -8.45 7.86
N ALA A 103 3.93 -8.58 6.52
CA ALA A 103 3.73 -9.86 5.85
C ALA A 103 5.03 -10.67 5.67
N TYR A 104 6.19 -10.09 5.95
CA TYR A 104 7.43 -10.88 6.09
C TYR A 104 7.34 -11.77 7.34
N ASP A 105 8.14 -12.84 7.38
CA ASP A 105 8.47 -13.50 8.64
C ASP A 105 9.11 -12.51 9.64
N ASN A 106 9.25 -12.92 10.90
CA ASN A 106 9.92 -12.09 11.90
C ASN A 106 11.33 -11.71 11.42
N VAL A 107 11.61 -10.41 11.36
CA VAL A 107 12.90 -9.87 10.92
C VAL A 107 13.53 -8.99 12.00
N SER A 108 14.85 -8.87 11.95
CA SER A 108 15.64 -7.93 12.75
C SER A 108 15.67 -6.52 12.13
N VAL A 109 16.17 -5.53 12.89
CA VAL A 109 16.40 -4.16 12.42
C VAL A 109 17.17 -4.10 11.09
N PRO A 110 18.36 -4.74 10.94
CA PRO A 110 19.09 -4.70 9.67
C PRO A 110 18.34 -5.38 8.51
N GLN A 111 17.57 -6.43 8.80
CA GLN A 111 16.77 -7.12 7.79
C GLN A 111 15.61 -6.25 7.32
N LEU A 112 14.89 -5.53 8.20
CA LEU A 112 13.86 -4.59 7.79
C LEU A 112 14.45 -3.50 6.89
N ILE A 113 15.58 -2.91 7.26
CA ILE A 113 16.25 -1.88 6.45
C ILE A 113 16.65 -2.42 5.07
N THR A 114 17.17 -3.67 5.03
CA THR A 114 17.54 -4.33 3.78
C THR A 114 16.33 -4.57 2.88
N ASN A 115 15.25 -5.13 3.45
CA ASN A 115 14.00 -5.36 2.73
C ASN A 115 13.41 -4.05 2.24
N PHE A 116 13.41 -3.00 3.07
CA PHE A 116 12.92 -1.67 2.68
C PHE A 116 13.69 -1.11 1.48
N LYS A 117 15.02 -1.16 1.50
CA LYS A 117 15.86 -0.70 0.38
C LYS A 117 15.59 -1.51 -0.90
N MET A 118 15.36 -2.81 -0.78
CA MET A 118 14.97 -3.65 -1.91
C MET A 118 13.63 -3.21 -2.50
N GLN A 119 12.61 -3.01 -1.67
CA GLN A 119 11.30 -2.56 -2.16
C GLN A 119 11.32 -1.13 -2.71
N ALA A 120 12.13 -0.25 -2.14
CA ALA A 120 12.33 1.10 -2.66
C ALA A 120 12.94 1.07 -4.07
N SER A 121 13.80 0.09 -4.36
CA SER A 121 14.32 -0.13 -5.72
C SER A 121 13.26 -0.69 -6.66
N ASN A 122 12.41 -1.61 -6.19
CA ASN A 122 11.33 -2.20 -6.98
C ASN A 122 10.28 -1.17 -7.41
N TYR A 123 9.96 -0.23 -6.51
CA TYR A 123 8.99 0.84 -6.71
C TYR A 123 9.68 2.21 -6.87
N GLY A 124 10.82 2.24 -7.55
CA GLY A 124 11.65 3.44 -7.70
C GLY A 124 10.87 4.64 -8.24
N GLY A 125 11.14 5.81 -7.66
CA GLY A 125 10.45 7.07 -7.98
C GLY A 125 9.16 7.33 -7.19
N GLY A 126 8.66 6.35 -6.44
CA GLY A 126 7.48 6.48 -5.58
C GLY A 126 7.80 6.82 -4.12
N GLN A 127 6.77 7.14 -3.34
CA GLN A 127 6.89 7.29 -1.89
C GLN A 127 6.57 5.96 -1.20
N LEU A 128 7.61 5.20 -0.87
CA LEU A 128 7.49 3.95 -0.11
C LEU A 128 7.31 4.24 1.38
N LEU A 129 6.26 3.69 1.98
CA LEU A 129 5.99 3.81 3.41
C LEU A 129 6.50 2.57 4.16
N ALA A 130 7.03 2.76 5.37
CA ALA A 130 7.27 1.64 6.28
C ALA A 130 5.96 1.21 6.93
N SER A 131 5.89 -0.01 7.47
CA SER A 131 4.65 -0.50 8.07
C SER A 131 4.83 -1.59 9.11
N PHE A 132 3.83 -1.72 9.99
CA PHE A 132 3.72 -2.80 10.96
C PHE A 132 2.25 -3.14 11.23
N GLN A 133 2.04 -4.30 11.87
CA GLN A 133 0.73 -4.75 12.32
C GLN A 133 0.55 -4.57 13.84
N SER A 134 -0.59 -4.05 14.28
CA SER A 134 -0.83 -3.58 15.66
C SER A 134 -1.04 -4.69 16.70
N ASP A 135 -1.61 -5.83 16.31
CA ASP A 135 -1.86 -7.01 17.16
C ASP A 135 -0.64 -7.95 17.27
N GLY A 136 0.47 -7.61 16.62
CA GLY A 136 1.67 -8.44 16.60
C GLY A 136 1.60 -9.52 15.52
N GLY A 137 1.87 -9.12 14.29
CA GLY A 137 2.07 -10.01 13.14
C GLY A 137 3.53 -10.43 12.98
N GLY A 138 3.89 -10.72 11.72
CA GLY A 138 5.27 -10.89 11.26
C GLY A 138 5.99 -9.55 11.10
N GLY A 139 7.09 -9.56 10.35
CA GLY A 139 7.93 -8.38 10.15
C GLY A 139 8.72 -7.99 11.40
N LEU A 140 9.03 -6.70 11.54
CA LEU A 140 9.69 -6.13 12.72
C LEU A 140 8.66 -5.42 13.59
N ARG A 141 8.49 -5.87 14.83
CA ARG A 141 7.46 -5.33 15.73
C ARG A 141 7.85 -3.97 16.31
N PRO A 142 6.85 -3.12 16.65
CA PRO A 142 7.07 -1.86 17.35
C PRO A 142 7.95 -1.95 18.61
N SER A 143 7.82 -3.04 19.36
CA SER A 143 8.59 -3.30 20.60
C SER A 143 10.01 -3.79 20.36
N ASP A 144 10.32 -4.24 19.14
CA ASP A 144 11.52 -5.04 18.85
C ASP A 144 12.55 -4.28 18.00
N GLY A 145 12.43 -2.95 17.93
CA GLY A 145 13.36 -2.08 17.20
C GLY A 145 12.81 -1.46 15.91
N TYR A 146 11.50 -1.61 15.61
CA TYR A 146 10.89 -0.98 14.42
C TYR A 146 11.21 0.52 14.27
N PHE A 147 11.13 1.27 15.37
CA PHE A 147 11.40 2.71 15.36
C PHE A 147 12.88 3.05 15.21
N GLU A 148 13.79 2.13 15.57
CA GLU A 148 15.23 2.28 15.29
C GLU A 148 15.48 2.20 13.78
N ALA A 149 14.91 1.18 13.12
CA ALA A 149 14.97 1.04 11.67
C ALA A 149 14.34 2.25 10.96
N CYS A 150 13.19 2.75 11.43
CA CYS A 150 12.54 3.92 10.85
C CYS A 150 13.36 5.20 11.02
N ASN A 151 13.99 5.41 12.17
CA ASN A 151 14.90 6.54 12.38
C ASN A 151 16.08 6.48 11.40
N GLU A 152 16.71 5.32 11.23
CA GLU A 152 17.80 5.18 10.26
C GLU A 152 17.33 5.48 8.82
N LEU A 153 16.16 4.99 8.42
CA LEU A 153 15.59 5.25 7.10
C LEU A 153 15.23 6.74 6.92
N LYS A 154 14.73 7.40 7.97
CA LYS A 154 14.43 8.83 8.00
C LYS A 154 15.69 9.68 7.88
N ASP A 155 16.74 9.36 8.63
CA ASP A 155 18.03 10.06 8.58
C ASP A 155 18.71 9.93 7.20
N GLN A 156 18.44 8.83 6.48
CA GLN A 156 18.87 8.64 5.10
C GLN A 156 17.99 9.36 4.06
N GLY A 157 16.92 10.04 4.48
CA GLY A 157 15.95 10.69 3.60
C GLY A 157 15.13 9.71 2.75
N LYS A 158 14.99 8.45 3.20
CA LYS A 158 14.34 7.36 2.44
C LYS A 158 12.95 7.00 2.93
N LEU A 159 12.59 7.43 4.14
CA LEU A 159 11.29 7.11 4.73
C LEU A 159 10.21 8.04 4.17
N GLY A 160 9.32 7.52 3.32
CA GLY A 160 8.17 8.28 2.78
C GLY A 160 7.07 8.52 3.81
N GLY A 161 7.05 7.75 4.90
CA GLY A 161 6.07 7.80 5.97
C GLY A 161 5.87 6.41 6.58
N ILE A 162 4.84 6.27 7.42
CA ILE A 162 4.49 5.02 8.11
C ILE A 162 2.98 4.79 7.98
N PHE A 163 2.56 3.58 7.61
CA PHE A 163 1.16 3.15 7.75
C PHE A 163 1.06 1.93 8.69
N ILE A 164 -0.11 1.74 9.30
CA ILE A 164 -0.31 0.78 10.39
C ILE A 164 -1.57 -0.03 10.11
N TRP A 165 -1.43 -1.37 10.18
CA TRP A 165 -2.57 -2.27 10.11
C TRP A 165 -2.89 -2.84 11.50
N CYS A 166 -3.96 -2.47 12.18
CA CYS A 166 -4.91 -1.42 11.88
C CYS A 166 -5.44 -0.82 13.19
N ALA A 167 -6.22 0.25 13.08
CA ALA A 167 -6.78 0.97 14.22
C ALA A 167 -7.69 0.11 15.11
N ASP A 168 -8.42 -0.85 14.54
CA ASP A 168 -9.30 -1.77 15.27
C ASP A 168 -8.52 -2.53 16.35
N GLU A 169 -7.36 -3.08 15.98
CA GLU A 169 -6.47 -3.80 16.89
C GLU A 169 -5.69 -2.85 17.83
N SER A 170 -5.30 -1.68 17.33
CA SER A 170 -4.63 -0.65 18.14
C SER A 170 -5.49 -0.11 19.27
N LYS A 171 -6.83 -0.24 19.19
CA LYS A 171 -7.74 0.17 20.26
C LYS A 171 -7.35 -0.44 21.60
N GLY A 172 -6.91 -1.70 21.63
CA GLY A 172 -6.48 -2.39 22.84
C GLY A 172 -5.22 -1.79 23.48
N ASN A 173 -4.32 -1.22 22.68
CA ASN A 173 -3.08 -0.61 23.13
C ASN A 173 -3.16 0.93 23.24
N LYS A 174 -4.35 1.50 23.10
CA LYS A 174 -4.64 2.95 23.18
C LYS A 174 -3.84 3.80 22.18
N PHE A 175 -3.60 3.24 21.00
CA PHE A 175 -2.90 3.88 19.89
C PHE A 175 -1.48 4.35 20.23
N GLN A 176 -0.79 3.59 21.10
CA GLN A 176 0.53 4.00 21.57
C GLN A 176 1.57 4.06 20.44
N TYR A 177 1.47 3.16 19.46
CA TYR A 177 2.44 3.07 18.38
C TYR A 177 2.15 4.06 17.26
N GLU A 178 0.88 4.40 17.03
CA GLU A 178 0.46 5.50 16.14
C GLU A 178 1.05 6.83 16.61
N LYS A 179 0.97 7.11 17.92
CA LYS A 179 1.54 8.34 18.50
C LYS A 179 3.05 8.37 18.31
N LYS A 180 3.73 7.27 18.62
CA LYS A 180 5.18 7.16 18.45
C LYS A 180 5.62 7.30 16.99
N SER A 181 4.85 6.76 16.03
CA SER A 181 5.10 6.95 14.61
C SER A 181 4.96 8.42 14.19
N GLN A 182 3.92 9.12 14.68
CA GLN A 182 3.73 10.55 14.40
C GLN A 182 4.86 11.39 15.00
N ASP A 183 5.24 11.15 16.25
CA ASP A 183 6.33 11.86 16.91
C ASP A 183 7.66 11.66 16.16
N LEU A 184 7.95 10.44 15.69
CA LEU A 184 9.14 10.15 14.90
C LEU A 184 9.17 10.93 13.58
N LEU A 185 8.03 11.00 12.88
CA LEU A 185 7.93 11.65 11.57
C LEU A 185 7.95 13.18 11.67
N ALA A 186 7.48 13.76 12.79
CA ALA A 186 7.43 15.20 13.02
C ALA A 186 8.71 15.79 13.63
N ALA A 187 9.60 14.95 14.17
CA ALA A 187 10.89 15.34 14.76
C ALA A 187 11.91 15.80 13.71
#